data_AF-A0A923HDQ3-F1
#
_entry.id   AF-A0A923HDQ3-F1
#
_cell.length_a   1.000
_cell.length_b   1.000
_cell.length_c   1.000
_cell.angle_alpha   90.00
_cell.angle_beta   90.00
_cell.angle_gamma   90.00
#
_symmetry.space_group_name_H-M   'P 1'
#
loop_
_entity.id
_entity.type
_entity.pdbx_description
1 polymer ?
#
loop_
_entity_poly.entity_id
_entity_poly.type
_entity_poly.pdbx_seq_one_letter_code
_entity_poly.pdbx_strand_id
1 'polypeptide(L)'
;MKLQPTMYHLCGMAIAYGIVLFLPMLVDFMYESQTELMMIGWLNIGLIVMVTKRIPFPAPDRKRIDVIGALKTLWWAFFWPNYLVK
;
A
#
# COMPACT_ATOMS: atom_id res chain seq x y z
N MET A 1 6.14 -23.85 9.94
CA MET A 1 4.78 -23.38 9.55
C MET A 1 4.87 -21.93 9.09
N LYS A 2 4.18 -21.55 8.01
CA LYS A 2 4.37 -20.33 7.19
C LYS A 2 4.06 -18.98 7.87
N LEU A 3 4.10 -18.89 9.21
CA LEU A 3 3.71 -17.69 9.97
C LEU A 3 4.75 -16.56 9.90
N GLN A 4 6.02 -16.89 10.07
CA GLN A 4 7.14 -15.92 10.02
C GLN A 4 7.15 -15.07 8.73
N PRO A 5 7.04 -15.65 7.51
CA PRO A 5 7.04 -14.86 6.30
C PRO A 5 5.81 -13.96 6.14
N THR A 6 4.65 -14.38 6.65
CA THR A 6 3.43 -13.55 6.66
C THR A 6 3.59 -12.38 7.62
N MET A 7 4.19 -12.60 8.79
CA MET A 7 4.45 -11.53 9.76
C MET A 7 5.41 -10.48 9.21
N TYR A 8 6.51 -10.89 8.56
CA TYR A 8 7.43 -9.92 7.96
C TYR A 8 6.79 -9.08 6.87
N HIS A 9 5.95 -9.70 6.05
CA HIS A 9 5.18 -9.01 5.01
C HIS A 9 4.18 -8.02 5.62
N LEU A 10 3.42 -8.43 6.65
CA LEU A 10 2.47 -7.55 7.34
C LEU A 10 3.17 -6.38 8.03
N CYS A 11 4.29 -6.61 8.71
CA CYS A 11 5.08 -5.53 9.33
C CYS A 11 5.62 -4.55 8.28
N GLY A 12 6.16 -5.05 7.16
CA GLY A 12 6.65 -4.20 6.08
C GLY A 12 5.55 -3.33 5.47
N MET A 13 4.37 -3.92 5.24
CA MET A 13 3.19 -3.21 4.74
C MET A 13 2.66 -2.19 5.75
N ALA A 14 2.58 -2.53 7.04
CA ALA A 14 2.11 -1.62 8.08
C ALA A 14 3.01 -0.38 8.21
N ILE A 15 4.34 -0.57 8.18
CA ILE A 15 5.30 0.54 8.20
C ILE A 15 5.15 1.39 6.94
N ALA A 16 5.05 0.76 5.76
CA ALA A 16 4.89 1.49 4.50
C ALA A 16 3.58 2.30 4.46
N TYR A 17 2.47 1.74 4.97
CA TYR A 17 1.21 2.46 5.12
C TYR A 17 1.38 3.68 6.03
N GLY A 18 2.02 3.51 7.20
CA GLY A 18 2.28 4.63 8.11
C GLY A 18 3.08 5.76 7.45
N ILE A 19 4.10 5.42 6.65
CA ILE A 19 4.90 6.39 5.90
C ILE A 19 4.04 7.13 4.85
N VAL A 20 3.23 6.39 4.08
CA VAL A 20 2.39 6.97 3.02
C VAL A 20 1.27 7.84 3.59
N LEU A 21 0.67 7.44 4.70
CA LEU A 21 -0.44 8.14 5.35
C LEU A 21 0.00 9.34 6.19
N PHE A 22 1.28 9.48 6.50
CA PHE A 22 1.79 10.61 7.28
C PHE A 22 1.46 11.96 6.66
N LEU A 23 1.60 12.10 5.34
CA LEU A 23 1.32 13.36 4.66
C LEU A 23 -0.19 13.68 4.59
N PRO A 24 -1.08 12.74 4.20
CA PRO A 24 -2.52 12.90 4.34
C PRO A 24 -2.97 13.26 5.76
N MET A 25 -2.37 12.64 6.80
CA MET A 25 -2.68 12.96 8.19
C MET A 25 -2.32 14.41 8.54
N LEU A 26 -1.17 14.92 8.08
CA LEU A 26 -0.81 16.33 8.27
C LEU A 26 -1.77 17.28 7.55
N VAL A 27 -2.23 16.91 6.35
CA VAL A 27 -3.22 17.70 5.60
C VAL A 27 -4.55 17.73 6.35
N ASP A 28 -5.02 16.57 6.84
CA ASP A 28 -6.26 16.47 7.61
C ASP A 28 -6.21 17.30 8.89
N PHE A 29 -5.06 17.30 9.58
CA PHE A 29 -4.86 18.13 10.77
C PHE A 29 -4.85 19.64 10.47
N MET A 30 -4.36 20.06 9.31
CA MET A 30 -4.27 21.48 8.94
C MET A 30 -5.56 22.03 8.31
N TYR A 31 -6.33 21.20 7.62
CA TYR A 31 -7.45 21.63 6.77
C TYR A 31 -8.81 21.01 7.15
N GLU A 32 -8.89 20.26 8.26
CA GLU A 32 -10.09 19.52 8.68
C GLU A 32 -10.69 18.64 7.56
N SER A 33 -9.82 18.04 6.74
CA SER A 33 -10.22 17.15 5.66
C SER A 33 -10.28 15.68 6.09
N GLN A 34 -10.74 14.81 5.18
CA GLN A 34 -10.77 13.34 5.34
C GLN A 34 -9.84 12.63 4.33
N THR A 35 -8.75 13.29 3.95
CA THR A 35 -7.80 12.86 2.93
C THR A 35 -7.13 11.54 3.30
N GLU A 36 -6.82 11.31 4.57
CA GLU A 36 -6.26 10.06 5.08
C GLU A 36 -7.21 8.89 4.82
N LEU A 37 -8.49 9.03 5.17
CA LEU A 37 -9.51 8.01 4.94
C LEU A 37 -9.71 7.73 3.44
N MET A 38 -9.75 8.78 2.61
CA MET A 38 -9.83 8.63 1.16
C MET A 38 -8.61 7.89 0.60
N MET A 39 -7.40 8.22 1.08
CA MET A 39 -6.16 7.57 0.67
C MET A 39 -6.14 6.08 1.07
N ILE A 40 -6.59 5.75 2.29
CA ILE A 40 -6.74 4.36 2.74
C ILE A 40 -7.68 3.61 1.80
N GLY A 41 -8.87 4.16 1.52
CA GLY A 41 -9.83 3.56 0.61
C GLY A 41 -9.23 3.34 -0.78
N TRP A 42 -8.56 4.36 -1.32
CA TRP A 42 -7.93 4.32 -2.63
C TRP A 42 -6.86 3.24 -2.74
N LEU A 43 -5.94 3.16 -1.77
CA LEU A 43 -4.87 2.16 -1.75
C LEU A 43 -5.42 0.74 -1.61
N ASN A 44 -6.43 0.53 -0.77
CA ASN A 44 -7.05 -0.79 -0.63
C ASN A 44 -7.76 -1.24 -1.91
N ILE A 45 -8.49 -0.34 -2.58
CA ILE A 45 -9.08 -0.63 -3.90
C ILE A 45 -7.97 -0.98 -4.89
N GLY A 46 -6.89 -0.20 -4.94
CA GLY A 46 -5.78 -0.47 -5.84
C GLY A 46 -5.10 -1.81 -5.60
N LEU A 47 -4.88 -2.19 -4.34
CA LEU A 47 -4.35 -3.51 -3.99
C LEU A 47 -5.29 -4.64 -4.44
N ILE A 48 -6.60 -4.49 -4.23
CA ILE A 48 -7.60 -5.46 -4.70
C ILE A 48 -7.54 -5.57 -6.23
N VAL A 49 -7.54 -4.45 -6.94
CA VAL A 49 -7.46 -4.42 -8.41
C VAL A 49 -6.20 -5.11 -8.90
N MET A 50 -5.04 -4.83 -8.29
CA MET A 50 -3.77 -5.47 -8.64
C MET A 50 -3.82 -7.00 -8.47
N VAL A 51 -4.46 -7.49 -7.42
CA VAL A 51 -4.66 -8.93 -7.19
C VAL A 51 -5.64 -9.52 -8.20
N THR A 52 -6.81 -8.90 -8.41
CA THR A 52 -7.86 -9.39 -9.31
C THR A 52 -7.41 -9.40 -10.77
N LYS A 53 -6.72 -8.35 -11.21
CA LYS A 53 -6.19 -8.21 -12.59
C LYS A 53 -4.82 -8.86 -12.78
N ARG A 54 -4.25 -9.46 -11.74
CA ARG A 54 -2.92 -10.12 -11.75
C ARG A 54 -1.84 -9.21 -12.34
N ILE A 55 -1.83 -7.95 -11.92
CA ILE A 55 -0.84 -6.97 -12.38
C ILE A 55 0.54 -7.45 -11.91
N PRO A 56 1.57 -7.49 -12.78
CA PRO A 56 2.91 -7.88 -12.37
C PRO A 56 3.57 -6.72 -11.60
N PHE A 57 3.34 -6.65 -10.30
CA PHE A 57 3.92 -5.63 -9.41
C PHE A 57 5.05 -6.21 -8.55
N PRO A 58 6.00 -5.35 -8.11
CA PRO A 58 7.08 -5.78 -7.22
C PRO A 58 6.54 -6.05 -5.82
N ALA A 59 6.29 -7.32 -5.50
CA ALA A 59 5.87 -7.71 -4.16
C ALA A 59 7.04 -7.59 -3.14
N PRO A 60 6.75 -7.28 -1.87
CA PRO A 60 7.75 -7.21 -0.81
C PRO A 60 8.37 -8.59 -0.56
N ASP A 61 9.66 -8.62 -0.24
CA ASP A 61 10.33 -9.85 0.17
C ASP A 61 9.63 -10.45 1.41
N ARG A 62 9.40 -11.77 1.38
CA ARG A 62 8.75 -12.51 2.48
C ARG A 62 9.76 -13.06 3.48
N LYS A 63 11.06 -13.00 3.19
CA LYS A 63 12.11 -13.54 4.06
C LYS A 63 12.61 -12.53 5.09
N ARG A 64 12.28 -11.24 4.92
CA ARG A 64 12.67 -10.15 5.81
C ARG A 64 11.61 -9.05 5.80
N ILE A 65 11.68 -8.13 6.76
CA ILE A 65 10.85 -6.92 6.73
C ILE A 65 11.35 -6.03 5.59
N ASP A 66 10.60 -5.99 4.50
CA ASP A 66 10.95 -5.24 3.28
C ASP A 66 10.03 -4.03 3.10
N VAL A 67 10.37 -2.94 3.79
CA VAL A 67 9.62 -1.67 3.73
C VAL A 67 9.70 -1.05 2.34
N ILE A 68 10.83 -1.16 1.65
CA ILE A 68 11.02 -0.59 0.31
C ILE A 68 10.14 -1.31 -0.71
N GLY A 69 10.11 -2.65 -0.66
CA GLY A 69 9.20 -3.45 -1.49
C GLY A 69 7.72 -3.14 -1.20
N ALA A 70 7.37 -2.93 0.07
CA ALA A 70 6.03 -2.52 0.47
C ALA A 70 5.66 -1.13 -0.06
N LEU A 71 6.56 -0.14 0.03
CA LEU A 71 6.35 1.20 -0.55
C LEU A 71 6.17 1.13 -2.07
N LYS A 72 6.97 0.32 -2.77
CA LYS A 72 6.78 0.10 -4.21
C LYS A 72 5.41 -0.53 -4.50
N THR A 73 4.98 -1.50 -3.70
CA THR A 73 3.64 -2.10 -3.85
C THR A 73 2.55 -1.05 -3.68
N LEU A 74 2.64 -0.19 -2.65
CA LEU A 74 1.68 0.90 -2.42
C LEU A 74 1.71 1.95 -3.52
N TRP A 75 2.88 2.26 -4.08
CA TRP A 75 3.01 3.14 -5.23
C TRP A 75 2.23 2.61 -6.43
N TRP A 76 2.39 1.33 -6.74
CA TRP A 76 1.61 0.68 -7.79
C TRP A 76 0.11 0.69 -7.44
N ALA A 77 -0.23 0.42 -6.18
CA ALA A 77 -1.61 0.47 -5.71
C ALA A 77 -2.19 1.87 -5.79
N PHE A 78 -1.40 2.93 -5.76
CA PHE A 78 -1.89 4.30 -5.93
C PHE A 78 -2.25 4.59 -7.40
N PHE A 79 -1.45 4.10 -8.35
CA PHE A 79 -1.66 4.31 -9.79
C PHE A 79 -2.50 3.22 -10.47
N TRP A 80 -3.28 2.48 -9.69
CA TRP A 80 -4.08 1.35 -10.18
C TRP A 80 -5.01 1.65 -11.38
N PRO A 81 -5.62 2.85 -11.54
CA PRO A 81 -6.51 3.10 -12.67
C PRO A 81 -5.78 3.04 -14.01
N ASN A 82 -4.49 3.40 -14.05
CA ASN A 82 -3.68 3.38 -15.26
C ASN A 82 -3.50 1.96 -15.83
N TYR A 83 -3.69 0.93 -15.02
CA TYR A 83 -3.58 -0.46 -15.45
C TYR A 83 -4.91 -1.05 -15.94
N LEU A 84 -6.02 -0.32 -15.79
CA LEU A 84 -7.34 -0.75 -16.26
C LEU A 84 -7.66 -0.29 -17.68
N VAL A 85 -7.00 0.76 -18.17
CA VAL A 85 -7.24 1.37 -19.49
C VAL A 85 -6.41 0.69 -20.59
N LYS A 86 -6.25 -0.63 -20.53
CA LYS A 86 -5.56 -1.42 -21.56
C LYS A 86 -6.52 -2.34 -22.29
#